data_AF-A0A4Q2IVK0-F1
#
_entry.id   AF-A0A4Q2IVK0-F1
#
_cell.length_a   1.000
_cell.length_b   1.000
_cell.length_c   1.000
_cell.angle_alpha   90.00
_cell.angle_beta   90.00
_cell.angle_gamma   90.00
#
_symmetry.space_group_name_H-M   'P 1'
#
loop_
_entity.id
_entity.type
_entity.pdbx_description
1 polymer ?
#
loop_
_entity_poly.entity_id
_entity_poly.type
_entity_poly.pdbx_seq_one_letter_code
_entity_poly.pdbx_strand_id
1 'polypeptide(L)'
;MSEDQTLGIWPVRIEGEALALHLQERLGGTLYRPWLQAELPQKSQFAAAYGVGRHSKWIMLGASGIALRFLTGLIKDKYTDPAVVLMDEAGRFAVSLLAGHEGGANQLAYKVANTVGAVPVVTTATEALKPFVLGLGCRKGVPVERIEAAVLLALNGRSLQQIREIATVDLKAEEPGLQAFCAAHDIPLRVFSHATLAARAWCGKPSEWVRENIDLDGVCEPCALVACARGELIVPKTTLDGVAVAIAHDLNDIWRDGEGSPA
;
A
#
# COMPACT_ATOMS: atom_id res chain seq x y z
N MET A 1 -9.92 14.40 -19.98
CA MET A 1 -9.72 15.13 -18.71
C MET A 1 -8.62 14.39 -17.98
N SER A 2 -7.50 15.04 -17.65
CA SER A 2 -6.34 14.34 -17.07
C SER A 2 -6.68 13.79 -15.67
N GLU A 3 -6.14 12.63 -15.33
CA GLU A 3 -6.35 11.94 -14.03
C GLU A 3 -5.96 12.80 -12.82
N ASP A 4 -5.15 13.85 -13.03
CA ASP A 4 -4.57 14.72 -12.01
C ASP A 4 -5.54 15.65 -11.26
N GLN A 5 -6.80 15.78 -11.70
CA GLN A 5 -7.78 16.69 -11.06
C GLN A 5 -8.75 16.00 -10.10
N THR A 6 -8.41 14.81 -9.58
CA THR A 6 -9.36 13.93 -8.88
C THR A 6 -9.10 13.69 -7.39
N LEU A 7 -8.02 14.26 -6.83
CA LEU A 7 -7.59 14.04 -5.44
C LEU A 7 -7.74 15.30 -4.57
N GLY A 8 -8.48 15.19 -3.47
CA GLY A 8 -8.53 16.19 -2.40
C GLY A 8 -7.63 15.79 -1.22
N ILE A 9 -6.84 16.73 -0.70
CA ILE A 9 -5.98 16.51 0.48
C ILE A 9 -6.46 17.43 1.60
N TRP A 10 -6.94 16.83 2.69
CA TRP A 10 -7.57 17.52 3.81
C TRP A 10 -6.83 17.28 5.12
N PRO A 11 -5.84 18.13 5.47
CA PRO A 11 -5.34 18.21 6.84
C PRO A 11 -6.37 18.87 7.76
N VAL A 12 -6.66 18.24 8.90
CA VAL A 12 -7.57 18.80 9.93
C VAL A 12 -6.90 19.93 10.71
N ARG A 13 -5.57 19.85 10.89
CA ARG A 13 -4.77 20.82 11.63
C ARG A 13 -3.51 21.22 10.87
N ILE A 14 -2.91 22.34 11.27
CA ILE A 14 -1.71 22.90 10.64
C ILE A 14 -0.50 21.96 10.77
N GLU A 15 -0.43 21.15 11.82
CA GLU A 15 0.64 20.17 12.05
C GLU A 15 0.72 19.11 10.94
N GLY A 16 -0.40 18.83 10.27
CA GLY A 16 -0.44 17.93 9.11
C GLY A 16 -0.02 18.59 7.79
N GLU A 17 0.21 19.91 7.75
CA GLU A 17 0.43 20.63 6.49
C GLU A 17 1.72 20.20 5.77
N ALA A 18 2.81 19.97 6.49
CA ALA A 18 4.07 19.53 5.88
C ALA A 18 3.91 18.17 5.17
N LEU A 19 3.23 17.22 5.83
CA LEU A 19 2.90 15.93 5.23
C LEU A 19 1.96 16.09 4.04
N ALA A 20 0.96 16.96 4.14
CA ALA A 20 0.01 17.22 3.05
C ALA A 20 0.67 17.84 1.81
N LEU A 21 1.61 18.77 2.00
CA LEU A 21 2.40 19.37 0.93
C LEU A 21 3.27 18.31 0.25
N HIS A 22 3.93 17.45 1.02
CA HIS A 22 4.73 16.36 0.47
C HIS A 22 3.89 15.39 -0.37
N LEU A 23 2.71 15.01 0.13
CA LEU A 23 1.75 14.18 -0.62
C LEU A 23 1.26 14.89 -1.89
N GLN A 24 0.97 16.19 -1.82
CA GLN A 24 0.53 16.97 -2.98
C GLN A 24 1.61 17.04 -4.07
N GLU A 25 2.87 17.25 -3.69
CA GLU A 25 4.00 17.30 -4.62
C GLU A 25 4.19 15.97 -5.36
N ARG A 26 3.96 14.85 -4.67
CA ARG A 26 4.19 13.50 -5.20
C ARG A 26 2.99 12.89 -5.93
N LEU A 27 1.78 13.20 -5.49
CA LEU A 27 0.54 12.58 -5.97
C LEU A 27 -0.39 13.56 -6.69
N GLY A 28 -0.05 14.85 -6.73
CA GLY A 28 -0.92 15.90 -7.25
C GLY A 28 -2.11 16.22 -6.34
N GLY A 29 -3.14 16.84 -6.92
CA GLY A 29 -4.39 17.15 -6.24
C GLY A 29 -4.46 18.51 -5.53
N THR A 30 -5.61 18.74 -4.89
CA THR A 30 -5.95 20.01 -4.24
C THR A 30 -5.75 19.91 -2.74
N LEU A 31 -4.78 20.67 -2.21
CA LEU A 31 -4.56 20.84 -0.78
C LEU A 31 -5.51 21.88 -0.18
N TYR A 32 -6.29 21.47 0.81
CA TYR A 32 -7.16 22.32 1.61
C TYR A 32 -6.47 22.81 2.88
N ARG A 33 -6.76 24.04 3.30
CA ARG A 33 -6.22 24.67 4.52
C ARG A 33 -7.35 25.27 5.35
N PRO A 34 -8.13 24.43 6.07
CA PRO A 34 -9.36 24.88 6.71
C PRO A 34 -9.15 25.97 7.79
N TRP A 35 -7.94 26.08 8.35
CA TRP A 35 -7.56 27.12 9.31
C TRP A 35 -7.45 28.53 8.69
N LEU A 36 -7.36 28.67 7.36
CA LEU A 36 -7.36 29.98 6.71
C LEU A 36 -8.76 30.64 6.68
N GLN A 37 -9.81 29.86 6.95
CA GLN A 37 -11.21 30.32 7.00
C GLN A 37 -11.80 30.01 8.39
N ALA A 38 -11.17 30.52 9.45
CA ALA A 38 -11.52 30.19 10.83
C ALA A 38 -12.98 30.49 11.22
N GLU A 39 -13.64 31.41 10.50
CA GLU A 39 -15.04 31.82 10.73
C GLU A 39 -16.06 30.71 10.41
N LEU A 40 -15.69 29.72 9.58
CA LEU A 40 -16.57 28.62 9.21
C LEU A 40 -16.18 27.33 9.95
N PRO A 41 -17.14 26.58 10.54
CA PRO A 41 -16.84 25.27 11.10
C PRO A 41 -16.20 24.36 10.05
N GLN A 42 -15.06 23.74 10.38
CA GLN A 42 -14.33 22.90 9.43
C GLN A 42 -15.20 21.79 8.82
N LYS A 43 -16.13 21.21 9.59
CA LYS A 43 -17.07 20.21 9.07
C LYS A 43 -17.89 20.74 7.90
N SER A 44 -18.37 21.98 7.99
CA SER A 44 -19.14 22.63 6.92
C SER A 44 -18.25 22.93 5.72
N GLN A 45 -17.02 23.37 5.95
CA GLN A 45 -16.04 23.57 4.88
C GLN A 45 -15.73 22.26 4.13
N PHE A 46 -15.50 21.17 4.88
CA PHE A 46 -15.27 19.84 4.30
C PHE A 46 -16.48 19.35 3.51
N ALA A 47 -17.69 19.48 4.07
CA ALA A 47 -18.93 19.09 3.39
C ALA A 47 -19.11 19.83 2.05
N ALA A 48 -18.79 21.12 2.01
CA ALA A 48 -18.82 21.91 0.77
C ALA A 48 -17.74 21.46 -0.23
N ALA A 49 -16.56 21.06 0.23
CA ALA A 49 -15.49 20.56 -0.65
C ALA A 49 -15.79 19.15 -1.19
N TYR A 50 -16.28 18.26 -0.33
CA TYR A 50 -16.62 16.87 -0.63
C TYR A 50 -17.89 16.75 -1.49
N GLY A 51 -18.95 17.46 -1.11
CA GLY A 51 -20.29 17.31 -1.70
C GLY A 51 -20.45 17.84 -3.13
N VAL A 52 -19.52 18.65 -3.63
CA VAL A 52 -19.57 19.20 -5.00
C VAL A 52 -19.08 18.18 -6.05
N GLY A 53 -18.65 16.98 -5.61
CA GLY A 53 -18.20 15.92 -6.53
C GLY A 53 -16.92 16.28 -7.27
N ARG A 54 -16.13 17.22 -6.74
CA ARG A 54 -14.88 17.70 -7.37
C ARG A 54 -13.78 16.66 -7.37
N HIS A 55 -13.78 15.77 -6.38
CA HIS A 55 -12.72 14.80 -6.15
C HIS A 55 -13.36 13.41 -5.99
N SER A 56 -12.84 12.44 -6.73
CA SER A 56 -13.23 11.03 -6.58
C SER A 56 -12.36 10.32 -5.53
N LYS A 57 -11.29 10.96 -5.06
CA LYS A 57 -10.36 10.44 -4.06
C LYS A 57 -10.02 11.50 -3.03
N TRP A 58 -9.83 11.08 -1.79
CA TRP A 58 -9.48 11.95 -0.67
C TRP A 58 -8.40 11.34 0.21
N ILE A 59 -7.47 12.18 0.64
CA ILE A 59 -6.57 11.90 1.75
C ILE A 59 -6.94 12.84 2.90
N MET A 60 -7.31 12.28 4.05
CA MET A 60 -7.57 13.04 5.26
C MET A 60 -6.43 12.84 6.25
N LEU A 61 -5.87 13.93 6.78
CA LEU A 61 -4.84 13.87 7.82
C LEU A 61 -5.44 14.27 9.17
N GLY A 62 -5.51 13.33 10.09
CA GLY A 62 -6.02 13.50 11.44
C GLY A 62 -6.52 12.20 12.06
N ALA A 63 -7.14 12.31 13.24
CA ALA A 63 -7.70 11.15 13.92
C ALA A 63 -8.94 10.57 13.20
N SER A 64 -9.12 9.25 13.26
CA SER A 64 -10.28 8.56 12.68
C SER A 64 -11.62 9.13 13.16
N GLY A 65 -11.71 9.46 14.45
CA GLY A 65 -12.92 10.01 15.03
C GLY A 65 -13.34 11.36 14.45
N ILE A 66 -12.43 12.20 13.94
CA ILE A 66 -12.81 13.46 13.29
C ILE A 66 -13.17 13.22 11.82
N ALA A 67 -12.44 12.34 11.13
CA ALA A 67 -12.75 11.95 9.75
C ALA A 67 -14.18 11.40 9.62
N LEU A 68 -14.58 10.49 10.50
CA LEU A 68 -15.94 9.94 10.53
C LEU A 68 -17.00 11.02 10.78
N ARG A 69 -16.75 11.96 11.71
CA ARG A 69 -17.67 13.07 12.01
C ARG A 69 -17.84 14.03 10.83
N PHE A 70 -16.79 14.23 10.03
CA PHE A 70 -16.83 15.04 8.81
C PHE A 70 -17.61 14.35 7.70
N LEU A 71 -17.43 13.04 7.53
CA LEU A 71 -18.16 12.23 6.55
C LEU A 71 -19.64 12.00 6.91
N THR A 72 -20.00 12.13 8.19
CA THR A 72 -21.37 11.90 8.68
C THR A 72 -22.37 12.80 7.93
N GLY A 73 -23.33 12.18 7.25
CA GLY A 73 -24.36 12.85 6.44
C GLY A 73 -23.98 13.08 4.97
N LEU A 74 -22.78 12.68 4.56
CA LEU A 74 -22.28 12.82 3.18
C LEU A 74 -22.19 11.48 2.43
N ILE A 75 -21.97 10.38 3.17
CA ILE A 75 -21.84 9.01 2.63
C ILE A 75 -23.19 8.53 2.08
N LYS A 76 -23.16 7.93 0.89
CA LYS A 76 -24.33 7.35 0.21
C LYS A 76 -24.23 5.84 0.07
N ASP A 77 -23.26 5.36 -0.70
CA ASP A 77 -23.04 3.95 -0.98
C ASP A 77 -21.62 3.70 -1.51
N LYS A 78 -21.16 2.45 -1.38
CA LYS A 78 -19.79 2.03 -1.73
C LYS A 78 -19.43 2.12 -3.22
N TYR A 79 -20.40 2.34 -4.11
CA TYR A 79 -20.19 2.41 -5.56
C TYR A 79 -20.09 3.86 -6.04
N THR A 80 -20.72 4.80 -5.35
CA THR A 80 -20.76 6.21 -5.75
C THR A 80 -19.94 7.12 -4.85
N ASP A 81 -19.66 6.70 -3.61
CA ASP A 81 -18.86 7.49 -2.69
C ASP A 81 -17.38 7.56 -3.13
N PRO A 82 -16.75 8.74 -3.05
CA PRO A 82 -15.31 8.89 -3.21
C PRO A 82 -14.50 7.95 -2.31
N ALA A 83 -13.37 7.48 -2.81
CA ALA A 83 -12.38 6.79 -2.00
C ALA A 83 -11.79 7.73 -0.95
N VAL A 84 -11.71 7.28 0.30
CA VAL A 84 -11.09 8.05 1.39
C VAL A 84 -9.99 7.23 2.04
N VAL A 85 -8.78 7.79 2.07
CA VAL A 85 -7.66 7.32 2.86
C VAL A 85 -7.43 8.25 4.03
N LEU A 86 -7.24 7.67 5.21
CA LEU A 86 -6.94 8.39 6.44
C LEU A 86 -5.49 8.17 6.84
N MET A 87 -4.80 9.22 7.23
CA MET A 87 -3.49 9.13 7.89
C MET A 87 -3.46 9.95 9.17
N ASP A 88 -2.63 9.53 10.12
CA ASP A 88 -2.21 10.39 11.21
C ASP A 88 -1.15 11.40 10.75
N GLU A 89 -1.00 12.50 11.48
CA GLU A 89 -0.09 13.61 11.12
C GLU A 89 1.39 13.18 11.10
N ALA A 90 1.74 12.08 11.78
CA ALA A 90 3.09 11.49 11.74
C ALA A 90 3.32 10.56 10.54
N GLY A 91 2.30 10.35 9.68
CA GLY A 91 2.41 9.55 8.47
C GLY A 91 2.70 8.06 8.71
N ARG A 92 2.27 7.49 9.84
CA ARG A 92 2.61 6.10 10.21
C ARG A 92 1.72 5.09 9.53
N PHE A 93 0.44 5.42 9.34
CA PHE A 93 -0.55 4.53 8.74
C PHE A 93 -1.33 5.22 7.63
N ALA A 94 -1.58 4.52 6.54
CA ALA A 94 -2.51 4.93 5.49
C ALA A 94 -3.69 3.96 5.46
N VAL A 95 -4.80 4.34 6.11
CA VAL A 95 -5.97 3.49 6.30
C VAL A 95 -6.94 3.68 5.15
N SER A 96 -7.28 2.60 4.46
CA SER A 96 -8.40 2.56 3.50
C SER A 96 -9.72 2.69 4.28
N LEU A 97 -10.26 3.92 4.36
CA LEU A 97 -11.35 4.27 5.27
C LEU A 97 -12.74 4.09 4.64
N LEU A 98 -12.93 4.53 3.38
CA LEU A 98 -14.21 4.50 2.67
C LEU A 98 -14.01 4.12 1.21
N ALA A 99 -14.96 3.35 0.65
CA ALA A 99 -14.95 2.88 -0.74
C ALA A 99 -13.65 2.12 -1.10
N GLY A 100 -13.36 1.07 -0.31
CA GLY A 100 -12.16 0.23 -0.37
C GLY A 100 -11.83 -0.35 -1.75
N HIS A 101 -12.27 -1.58 -2.00
CA HIS A 101 -11.96 -2.31 -3.24
C HIS A 101 -12.55 -1.60 -4.47
N GLU A 102 -13.87 -1.38 -4.48
CA GLU A 102 -14.59 -0.81 -5.63
C GLU A 102 -14.26 0.66 -5.90
N GLY A 103 -14.15 1.49 -4.85
CA GLY A 103 -13.87 2.92 -5.00
C GLY A 103 -12.39 3.26 -5.15
N GLY A 104 -11.50 2.28 -4.94
CA GLY A 104 -10.06 2.43 -5.10
C GLY A 104 -9.33 2.98 -3.87
N ALA A 105 -9.96 3.05 -2.69
CA ALA A 105 -9.26 3.46 -1.46
C ALA A 105 -8.19 2.46 -1.04
N ASN A 106 -8.35 1.17 -1.38
CA ASN A 106 -7.30 0.18 -1.15
C ASN A 106 -6.03 0.53 -1.92
N GLN A 107 -6.14 0.71 -3.24
CA GLN A 107 -5.00 1.09 -4.08
C GLN A 107 -4.41 2.45 -3.66
N LEU A 108 -5.26 3.43 -3.32
CA LEU A 108 -4.81 4.73 -2.83
C LEU A 108 -4.01 4.60 -1.53
N ALA A 109 -4.42 3.72 -0.60
CA ALA A 109 -3.70 3.49 0.65
C ALA A 109 -2.27 3.01 0.41
N TYR A 110 -2.04 2.10 -0.55
CA TYR A 110 -0.68 1.69 -0.92
C TYR A 110 0.12 2.84 -1.56
N LYS A 111 -0.47 3.60 -2.49
CA LYS A 111 0.21 4.75 -3.13
C LYS A 111 0.64 5.78 -2.10
N VAL A 112 -0.27 6.14 -1.20
CA VAL A 112 -0.02 7.09 -0.10
C VAL A 112 1.05 6.53 0.86
N ALA A 113 0.94 5.26 1.24
CA ALA A 113 1.91 4.62 2.12
C ALA A 113 3.31 4.58 1.52
N ASN A 114 3.44 4.16 0.26
CA ASN A 114 4.73 4.09 -0.44
C ASN A 114 5.37 5.48 -0.61
N THR A 115 4.56 6.54 -0.69
CA THR A 115 5.07 7.92 -0.82
C THR A 115 5.80 8.39 0.44
N VAL A 116 5.36 7.96 1.63
CA VAL A 116 5.84 8.49 2.91
C VAL A 116 6.48 7.43 3.82
N GLY A 117 6.55 6.18 3.36
CA GLY A 117 7.02 5.05 4.16
C GLY A 117 6.05 4.59 5.25
N ALA A 118 4.74 4.87 5.09
CA ALA A 118 3.72 4.42 6.02
C ALA A 118 3.42 2.92 5.88
N VAL A 119 2.64 2.39 6.82
CA VAL A 119 2.01 1.07 6.68
C VAL A 119 0.63 1.24 6.02
N PRO A 120 0.36 0.63 4.86
CA PRO A 120 -1.00 0.58 4.32
C PRO A 120 -1.87 -0.32 5.20
N VAL A 121 -3.05 0.15 5.55
CA VAL A 121 -4.03 -0.59 6.37
C VAL A 121 -5.28 -0.84 5.53
N VAL A 122 -5.39 -2.06 5.03
CA VAL A 122 -6.52 -2.55 4.23
C VAL A 122 -7.21 -3.67 4.99
N THR A 123 -8.51 -3.51 5.23
CA THR A 123 -9.31 -4.42 6.07
C THR A 123 -10.45 -5.10 5.29
N THR A 124 -10.54 -4.87 3.98
CA THR A 124 -11.53 -5.52 3.12
C THR A 124 -11.28 -7.02 3.07
N ALA A 125 -12.36 -7.81 3.18
CA ALA A 125 -12.26 -9.26 3.29
C ALA A 125 -11.59 -9.91 2.07
N THR A 126 -11.86 -9.39 0.86
CA THR A 126 -11.27 -9.90 -0.39
C THR A 126 -9.74 -9.90 -0.35
N GLU A 127 -9.11 -8.91 0.28
CA GLU A 127 -7.66 -8.84 0.47
C GLU A 127 -7.20 -9.58 1.73
N ALA A 128 -7.92 -9.41 2.85
CA ALA A 128 -7.54 -9.99 4.13
C ALA A 128 -7.56 -11.54 4.14
N LEU A 129 -8.35 -12.16 3.25
CA LEU A 129 -8.43 -13.61 3.09
C LEU A 129 -7.36 -14.19 2.16
N LYS A 130 -6.60 -13.36 1.42
CA LYS A 130 -5.54 -13.83 0.53
C LYS A 130 -4.31 -14.23 1.36
N PRO A 131 -3.87 -15.50 1.34
CA PRO A 131 -2.87 -16.01 2.27
C PRO A 131 -1.42 -15.60 1.93
N PHE A 132 -1.13 -15.29 0.66
CA PHE A 132 0.25 -15.15 0.20
C PHE A 132 0.69 -13.71 0.05
N VAL A 133 1.90 -13.43 0.52
CA VAL A 133 2.63 -12.19 0.27
C VAL A 133 3.90 -12.55 -0.50
N LEU A 134 4.10 -11.90 -1.63
CA LEU A 134 5.28 -12.13 -2.45
C LEU A 134 6.30 -11.03 -2.17
N GLY A 135 7.56 -11.41 -2.00
CA GLY A 135 8.67 -10.47 -2.10
C GLY A 135 9.37 -10.65 -3.43
N LEU A 136 9.67 -9.53 -4.10
CA LEU A 136 10.18 -9.54 -5.47
C LEU A 136 11.39 -8.64 -5.64
N GLY A 137 12.42 -9.16 -6.29
CA GLY A 137 13.53 -8.38 -6.83
C GLY A 137 13.74 -8.71 -8.30
N CYS A 138 14.19 -7.75 -9.10
CA CYS A 138 14.46 -7.96 -10.52
C CYS A 138 15.66 -7.13 -11.00
N ARG A 139 16.29 -7.58 -12.09
CA ARG A 139 17.23 -6.76 -12.86
C ARG A 139 16.49 -5.58 -13.51
N LYS A 140 17.22 -4.52 -13.81
CA LYS A 140 16.66 -3.31 -14.43
C LYS A 140 16.04 -3.63 -15.79
N GLY A 141 14.84 -3.11 -16.04
CA GLY A 141 14.20 -3.20 -17.36
C GLY A 141 13.78 -4.62 -17.76
N VAL A 142 13.60 -5.52 -16.79
CA VAL A 142 13.03 -6.84 -17.06
C VAL A 142 11.59 -6.67 -17.55
N PRO A 143 11.22 -7.28 -18.70
CA PRO A 143 9.87 -7.17 -19.25
C PRO A 143 8.84 -7.95 -18.42
N VAL A 144 7.58 -7.54 -18.48
CA VAL A 144 6.48 -8.04 -17.63
C VAL A 144 6.30 -9.56 -17.74
N GLU A 145 6.50 -10.13 -18.93
CA GLU A 145 6.32 -11.55 -19.21
C GLU A 145 7.32 -12.42 -18.45
N ARG A 146 8.53 -11.90 -18.19
CA ARG A 146 9.54 -12.60 -17.37
C ARG A 146 9.21 -12.53 -15.89
N ILE A 147 8.62 -11.43 -15.44
CA ILE A 147 8.13 -11.31 -14.06
C ILE A 147 6.99 -12.29 -13.83
N GLU A 148 6.04 -12.34 -14.76
CA GLU A 148 4.93 -13.29 -14.73
C GLU A 148 5.42 -14.74 -14.71
N ALA A 149 6.34 -15.12 -15.60
CA ALA A 149 6.92 -16.46 -15.62
C ALA A 149 7.61 -16.83 -14.29
N ALA A 150 8.36 -15.90 -13.69
CA ALA A 150 9.03 -16.13 -12.41
C ALA A 150 8.05 -16.27 -11.24
N VAL A 151 6.98 -15.46 -11.24
CA VAL A 151 5.92 -15.54 -10.22
C VAL A 151 5.16 -16.85 -10.34
N LEU A 152 4.77 -17.26 -11.55
CA LEU A 152 4.07 -18.53 -11.79
C LEU A 152 4.93 -19.74 -11.40
N LEU A 153 6.24 -19.68 -11.70
CA LEU A 153 7.20 -20.70 -11.27
C LEU A 153 7.24 -20.81 -9.74
N ALA A 154 7.34 -19.67 -9.03
CA ALA A 154 7.39 -19.65 -7.57
C ALA A 154 6.07 -20.12 -6.93
N LEU A 155 4.92 -19.78 -7.54
CA LEU A 155 3.60 -20.22 -7.08
C LEU A 155 3.43 -21.75 -7.20
N ASN A 156 4.09 -22.39 -8.16
CA ASN A 156 4.08 -23.84 -8.38
C ASN A 156 2.66 -24.43 -8.32
N GLY A 157 1.75 -23.90 -9.14
CA GLY A 157 0.35 -24.34 -9.22
C GLY A 157 -0.62 -23.64 -8.26
N ARG A 158 -0.14 -22.82 -7.32
CA ARG A 158 -1.01 -21.93 -6.52
C ARG A 158 -1.60 -20.81 -7.39
N SER A 159 -2.77 -20.34 -7.01
CA SER A 159 -3.51 -19.33 -7.77
C SER A 159 -2.95 -17.92 -7.53
N LEU A 160 -2.81 -17.13 -8.60
CA LEU A 160 -2.45 -15.70 -8.51
C LEU A 160 -3.44 -14.91 -7.66
N GLN A 161 -4.72 -15.31 -7.65
CA GLN A 161 -5.78 -14.66 -6.86
C GLN A 161 -5.58 -14.80 -5.35
N GLN A 162 -4.71 -15.72 -4.91
CA GLN A 162 -4.34 -15.90 -3.50
C GLN A 162 -3.22 -14.94 -3.04
N ILE A 163 -2.68 -14.11 -3.94
CA ILE A 163 -1.66 -13.10 -3.62
C ILE A 163 -2.33 -11.84 -3.08
N ARG A 164 -2.02 -11.49 -1.84
CA ARG A 164 -2.49 -10.29 -1.16
C ARG A 164 -1.79 -9.03 -1.64
N GLU A 165 -0.46 -9.05 -1.61
CA GLU A 165 0.40 -7.93 -1.99
C GLU A 165 1.75 -8.45 -2.49
N ILE A 166 2.41 -7.62 -3.30
CA ILE A 166 3.80 -7.81 -3.70
C ILE A 166 4.64 -6.75 -3.00
N ALA A 167 5.75 -7.16 -2.41
CA ALA A 167 6.67 -6.30 -1.67
C ALA A 167 8.02 -6.20 -2.38
N THR A 168 8.59 -5.01 -2.45
CA THR A 168 9.92 -4.77 -3.00
C THR A 168 10.65 -3.64 -2.27
N VAL A 169 11.90 -3.39 -2.66
CA VAL A 169 12.72 -2.28 -2.14
C VAL A 169 12.53 -1.02 -3.00
N ASP A 170 12.69 0.16 -2.41
CA ASP A 170 12.57 1.48 -3.07
C ASP A 170 13.23 1.59 -4.45
N LEU A 171 14.45 1.08 -4.61
CA LEU A 171 15.19 1.06 -5.88
C LEU A 171 14.45 0.34 -7.02
N LYS A 172 13.47 -0.50 -6.68
CA LYS A 172 12.70 -1.34 -7.60
C LYS A 172 11.25 -0.92 -7.76
N ALA A 173 10.80 0.10 -7.01
CA ALA A 173 9.42 0.58 -7.04
C ALA A 173 8.99 1.07 -8.44
N GLU A 174 9.92 1.66 -9.19
CA GLU A 174 9.68 2.27 -10.51
C GLU A 174 10.09 1.37 -11.69
N GLU A 175 10.33 0.07 -11.47
CA GLU A 175 10.62 -0.85 -12.56
C GLU A 175 9.36 -1.10 -13.40
N PRO A 176 9.33 -0.74 -14.71
CA PRO A 176 8.10 -0.75 -15.50
C PRO A 176 7.44 -2.12 -15.59
N GLY A 177 8.24 -3.19 -15.72
CA GLY A 177 7.72 -4.55 -15.76
C GLY A 177 7.01 -4.96 -14.47
N LEU A 178 7.52 -4.53 -13.31
CA LEU A 178 6.92 -4.85 -12.01
C LEU A 178 5.61 -4.08 -11.81
N GLN A 179 5.60 -2.79 -12.14
CA GLN A 179 4.39 -1.99 -12.10
C GLN A 179 3.32 -2.52 -13.06
N ALA A 180 3.72 -2.91 -14.28
CA ALA A 180 2.82 -3.50 -15.27
C ALA A 180 2.23 -4.84 -14.77
N PHE A 181 3.04 -5.71 -14.16
CA PHE A 181 2.57 -6.96 -13.57
C PHE A 181 1.54 -6.70 -12.45
N CYS A 182 1.86 -5.80 -11.51
CA CYS A 182 0.97 -5.45 -10.41
C CYS A 182 -0.36 -4.88 -10.92
N ALA A 183 -0.31 -3.99 -11.92
CA ALA A 183 -1.51 -3.42 -12.53
C ALA A 183 -2.35 -4.45 -13.29
N ALA A 184 -1.71 -5.35 -14.05
CA ALA A 184 -2.41 -6.37 -14.84
C ALA A 184 -3.18 -7.38 -13.98
N HIS A 185 -2.70 -7.65 -12.77
CA HIS A 185 -3.31 -8.62 -11.86
C HIS A 185 -4.08 -7.98 -10.69
N ASP A 186 -4.19 -6.65 -10.64
CA ASP A 186 -4.76 -5.89 -9.52
C ASP A 186 -4.16 -6.31 -8.16
N ILE A 187 -2.84 -6.46 -8.13
CA ILE A 187 -2.08 -6.78 -6.92
C ILE A 187 -1.36 -5.51 -6.46
N PRO A 188 -1.60 -5.03 -5.22
CA PRO A 188 -0.92 -3.84 -4.74
C PRO A 188 0.58 -4.09 -4.54
N LEU A 189 1.38 -3.09 -4.93
CA LEU A 189 2.81 -3.04 -4.68
C LEU A 189 3.09 -2.29 -3.37
N ARG A 190 3.80 -2.93 -2.46
CA ARG A 190 4.32 -2.34 -1.22
C ARG A 190 5.82 -2.12 -1.35
N VAL A 191 6.26 -0.92 -0.98
CA VAL A 191 7.66 -0.51 -1.14
C VAL A 191 8.27 -0.29 0.24
N PHE A 192 9.42 -0.91 0.48
CA PHE A 192 10.20 -0.70 1.68
C PHE A 192 11.45 0.11 1.37
N SER A 193 11.79 1.04 2.26
CA SER A 193 13.08 1.72 2.19
C SER A 193 14.21 0.74 2.49
N HIS A 194 15.39 1.01 1.93
CA HIS A 194 16.61 0.29 2.29
C HIS A 194 16.80 0.15 3.81
N ALA A 195 16.68 1.26 4.54
CA ALA A 195 16.85 1.30 5.99
C ALA A 195 15.87 0.39 6.75
N THR A 196 14.63 0.26 6.25
CA THR A 196 13.61 -0.62 6.86
C THR A 196 14.02 -2.09 6.74
N LEU A 197 14.58 -2.48 5.60
CA LEU A 197 15.04 -3.86 5.36
C LEU A 197 16.33 -4.14 6.12
N ALA A 198 17.28 -3.18 6.15
CA ALA A 198 18.54 -3.30 6.88
C ALA A 198 18.31 -3.53 8.39
N ALA A 199 17.30 -2.88 8.98
CA ALA A 199 16.95 -3.05 10.38
C ALA A 199 16.34 -4.42 10.73
N ARG A 200 15.94 -5.21 9.72
CA ARG A 200 15.31 -6.54 9.87
C ARG A 200 16.03 -7.57 9.00
N ALA A 201 17.36 -7.56 9.04
CA ALA A 201 18.20 -8.40 8.22
C ALA A 201 17.97 -9.89 8.52
N TRP A 202 17.13 -10.52 7.70
CA TRP A 202 17.05 -11.97 7.58
C TRP A 202 16.99 -12.33 6.10
N CYS A 203 17.91 -13.17 5.66
CA CYS A 203 17.94 -13.70 4.30
C CYS A 203 18.52 -15.11 4.37
N GLY A 204 17.80 -16.09 3.82
CA GLY A 204 18.25 -17.46 3.72
C GLY A 204 19.30 -17.64 2.61
N LYS A 205 19.14 -16.95 1.48
CA LYS A 205 20.08 -17.02 0.33
C LYS A 205 20.57 -15.63 -0.10
N PRO A 206 21.77 -15.21 0.35
CA PRO A 206 22.29 -13.89 0.03
C PRO A 206 22.54 -13.72 -1.48
N SER A 207 22.67 -12.46 -1.92
CA SER A 207 22.85 -12.08 -3.31
C SER A 207 24.03 -11.12 -3.46
N GLU A 208 25.10 -11.54 -4.14
CA GLU A 208 26.30 -10.71 -4.36
C GLU A 208 25.95 -9.37 -5.00
N TRP A 209 25.16 -9.37 -6.07
CA TRP A 209 24.71 -8.13 -6.72
C TRP A 209 23.95 -7.19 -5.76
N VAL A 210 23.16 -7.72 -4.81
CA VAL A 210 22.42 -6.89 -3.84
C VAL A 210 23.37 -6.32 -2.81
N ARG A 211 24.35 -7.09 -2.33
CA ARG A 211 25.39 -6.59 -1.43
C ARG A 211 26.19 -5.46 -2.07
N GLU A 212 26.62 -5.66 -3.31
CA GLU A 212 27.45 -4.69 -4.03
C GLU A 212 26.71 -3.39 -4.38
N ASN A 213 25.40 -3.44 -4.66
CA ASN A 213 24.66 -2.30 -5.20
C ASN A 213 23.66 -1.68 -4.22
N ILE A 214 23.22 -2.44 -3.21
CA ILE A 214 22.14 -2.07 -2.31
C ILE A 214 22.57 -2.22 -0.85
N ASP A 215 23.74 -2.80 -0.52
CA ASP A 215 24.17 -3.03 0.87
C ASP A 215 23.09 -3.76 1.71
N LEU A 216 22.50 -4.80 1.12
CA LEU A 216 21.61 -5.75 1.77
C LEU A 216 22.02 -7.18 1.38
N ASP A 217 21.71 -8.16 2.23
CA ASP A 217 21.95 -9.56 1.88
C ASP A 217 20.99 -10.07 0.79
N GLY A 218 19.77 -9.54 0.73
CA GLY A 218 18.76 -9.93 -0.26
C GLY A 218 17.57 -8.98 -0.27
N VAL A 219 16.71 -9.11 -1.28
CA VAL A 219 15.49 -8.28 -1.43
C VAL A 219 14.23 -9.11 -1.24
N CYS A 220 14.01 -10.14 -2.06
CA CYS A 220 12.74 -10.87 -2.09
C CYS A 220 12.34 -11.48 -0.74
N GLU A 221 13.21 -12.22 -0.06
CA GLU A 221 12.88 -12.85 1.24
C GLU A 221 12.58 -11.84 2.35
N PRO A 222 13.44 -10.84 2.65
CA PRO A 222 13.11 -9.86 3.70
C PRO A 222 11.88 -9.03 3.36
N CYS A 223 11.68 -8.66 2.09
CA CYS A 223 10.44 -7.97 1.68
C CYS A 223 9.19 -8.80 1.96
N ALA A 224 9.20 -10.10 1.62
CA ALA A 224 8.07 -10.99 1.87
C ALA A 224 7.74 -11.08 3.37
N LEU A 225 8.76 -11.25 4.21
CA LEU A 225 8.61 -11.41 5.66
C LEU A 225 8.22 -10.10 6.37
N VAL A 226 8.83 -8.97 6.00
CA VAL A 226 8.49 -7.66 6.59
C VAL A 226 7.07 -7.25 6.20
N ALA A 227 6.64 -7.59 4.99
CA ALA A 227 5.26 -7.37 4.56
C ALA A 227 4.27 -8.29 5.28
N CYS A 228 4.65 -9.54 5.52
CA CYS A 228 3.82 -10.54 6.19
C CYS A 228 4.15 -10.66 7.69
N ALA A 229 3.69 -9.71 8.49
CA ALA A 229 4.07 -9.58 9.92
C ALA A 229 3.81 -10.81 10.81
N ARG A 230 2.87 -11.69 10.43
CA ARG A 230 2.53 -12.95 11.15
C ARG A 230 2.86 -14.19 10.33
N GLY A 231 3.57 -14.04 9.23
CA GLY A 231 3.78 -15.12 8.29
C GLY A 231 5.15 -15.78 8.40
N GLU A 232 5.25 -16.91 7.72
CA GLU A 232 6.51 -17.63 7.53
C GLU A 232 6.83 -17.78 6.05
N LEU A 233 8.11 -17.98 5.74
CA LEU A 233 8.57 -18.19 4.38
C LEU A 233 8.28 -19.63 3.94
N ILE A 234 7.35 -19.82 2.99
CA ILE A 234 6.99 -21.14 2.45
C ILE A 234 7.69 -21.45 1.12
N VAL A 235 8.11 -20.42 0.39
CA VAL A 235 8.94 -20.56 -0.82
C VAL A 235 10.13 -19.62 -0.68
N PRO A 236 11.33 -20.17 -0.40
CA PRO A 236 12.57 -19.41 -0.42
C PRO A 236 12.87 -18.81 -1.80
N LYS A 237 13.89 -17.95 -1.87
CA LYS A 237 14.32 -17.30 -3.10
C LYS A 237 14.39 -18.27 -4.28
N THR A 238 13.49 -18.06 -5.23
CA THR A 238 13.40 -18.74 -6.51
C THR A 238 13.73 -17.75 -7.61
N THR A 239 14.63 -18.11 -8.52
CA THR A 239 15.12 -17.19 -9.55
C THR A 239 14.84 -17.70 -10.95
N LEU A 240 14.37 -16.83 -11.83
CA LEU A 240 14.18 -17.10 -13.26
C LEU A 240 14.47 -15.83 -14.06
N ASP A 241 15.34 -15.93 -15.07
CA ASP A 241 15.62 -14.87 -16.05
C ASP A 241 15.86 -13.45 -15.50
N GLY A 242 16.56 -13.37 -14.37
CA GLY A 242 16.89 -12.10 -13.72
C GLY A 242 15.81 -11.55 -12.78
N VAL A 243 14.79 -12.35 -12.48
CA VAL A 243 13.79 -12.10 -11.44
C VAL A 243 14.01 -13.06 -10.28
N ALA A 244 13.83 -12.58 -9.05
CA ALA A 244 13.87 -13.35 -7.82
C ALA A 244 12.56 -13.15 -7.05
N VAL A 245 11.90 -14.26 -6.70
CA VAL A 245 10.62 -14.28 -6.00
C VAL A 245 10.76 -15.12 -4.73
N ALA A 246 10.14 -14.66 -3.65
CA ALA A 246 9.98 -15.38 -2.39
C ALA A 246 8.52 -15.27 -1.95
N ILE A 247 7.98 -16.30 -1.29
CA ILE A 247 6.58 -16.33 -0.86
C ILE A 247 6.50 -16.56 0.64
N ALA A 248 5.86 -15.62 1.34
CA ALA A 248 5.45 -15.77 2.72
C ALA A 248 3.96 -16.14 2.79
N HIS A 249 3.62 -17.01 3.75
CA HIS A 249 2.25 -17.41 4.06
C HIS A 249 1.82 -16.77 5.38
N ASP A 250 0.73 -16.00 5.38
CA ASP A 250 0.15 -15.44 6.61
C ASP A 250 -0.60 -16.52 7.39
N LEU A 251 -0.15 -16.83 8.61
CA LEU A 251 -0.63 -17.92 9.46
C LEU A 251 -1.98 -17.60 10.14
N ASN A 252 -2.93 -17.03 9.40
CA ASN A 252 -4.24 -16.56 9.89
C ASN A 252 -5.19 -17.66 10.38
N ASP A 253 -4.75 -18.90 10.40
CA ASP A 253 -5.60 -20.05 10.64
C ASP A 253 -5.76 -20.37 12.15
N ILE A 254 -4.94 -19.76 13.01
CA ILE A 254 -4.91 -20.01 14.46
C ILE A 254 -6.29 -19.81 15.14
N TRP A 255 -7.10 -18.84 14.69
CA TRP A 255 -8.46 -18.61 15.21
C TRP A 255 -9.57 -19.19 14.32
N ARG A 256 -9.22 -19.67 13.11
CA ARG A 256 -10.17 -20.20 12.12
C ARG A 256 -10.33 -21.70 12.24
N ASP A 257 -9.25 -22.39 12.57
CA ASP A 257 -9.20 -23.85 12.62
C ASP A 257 -9.58 -24.42 14.00
N GLY A 258 -9.95 -23.55 14.95
CA GLY A 258 -10.41 -23.97 16.29
C GLY A 258 -9.33 -24.61 17.17
N GLU A 259 -8.13 -24.84 16.65
CA GLU A 259 -6.98 -25.36 17.38
C GLU A 259 -5.93 -24.26 17.57
N GLY A 260 -5.82 -23.75 18.80
CA GLY A 260 -4.62 -23.03 19.25
C GLY A 260 -4.86 -21.62 19.80
N SER A 261 -5.50 -21.53 20.96
CA SER A 261 -5.17 -20.41 21.86
C SER A 261 -3.77 -20.69 22.43
N PRO A 262 -2.74 -19.84 22.24
CA PRO A 262 -1.56 -19.94 23.09
C PRO A 262 -1.98 -19.51 24.50
N ALA A 263 -1.73 -20.40 25.45
CA ALA A 263 -1.88 -20.16 26.90
C ALA A 263 -0.94 -19.04 27.39
#